data_AF-A0A6C0B789-F1
#
_entry.id   AF-A0A6C0B789-F1
#
_cell.length_a   1.000
_cell.length_b   1.000
_cell.length_c   1.000
_cell.angle_alpha   90.00
_cell.angle_beta   90.00
_cell.angle_gamma   90.00
#
_symmetry.space_group_name_H-M   'P 1'
#
loop_
_entity.id
_entity.type
_entity.pdbx_description
1 polymer ?
#
loop_
_entity_poly.entity_id
_entity_poly.type
_entity_poly.pdbx_seq_one_letter_code
_entity_poly.pdbx_strand_id
1 'polypeptide(L)'
;MIELNLFALLYLFLRLSPFIIVCFFVLNSLFNQDFRGIVYIHGLIASCVVSSLIYTAIPWTESGEKNEICSLTSFSKQPNSRFLPIGQNILGFTFFYLLFTIIKNSLEKANIITLVFFPLLIAFDLIWNVSNSCYSILQLLTSLIIGAGLGTFCSYIIYQTGVTSFQYFYMGDASSETCSIPAKQTFQCNVYKNGALIGSTTH
;
A
#
# COMPACT_ATOMS: atom_id res chain seq x y z
N MET A 1 -12.36 -19.49 -26.42
CA MET A 1 -12.51 -19.27 -24.97
C MET A 1 -11.10 -19.14 -24.41
N ILE A 2 -10.75 -18.00 -23.81
CA ILE A 2 -9.44 -17.82 -23.17
C ILE A 2 -9.47 -18.71 -21.92
N GLU A 3 -8.69 -19.79 -21.90
CA GLU A 3 -8.42 -20.49 -20.66
C GLU A 3 -7.68 -19.53 -19.75
N LEU A 4 -8.35 -19.12 -18.66
CA LEU A 4 -7.80 -18.19 -17.70
C LEU A 4 -6.65 -18.91 -16.96
N ASN A 5 -5.44 -18.79 -17.49
CA ASN A 5 -4.26 -19.35 -16.88
C ASN A 5 -4.00 -18.61 -15.56
N LEU A 6 -3.83 -19.34 -14.46
CA LEU A 6 -3.51 -18.77 -13.14
C LEU A 6 -2.31 -17.81 -13.22
N PHE A 7 -1.32 -18.14 -14.04
CA PHE A 7 -0.16 -17.28 -14.29
C PHE A 7 -0.52 -15.96 -14.98
N ALA A 8 -1.48 -15.98 -15.91
CA ALA A 8 -1.97 -14.77 -16.58
C ALA A 8 -2.78 -13.89 -15.62
N LEU A 9 -3.58 -14.50 -14.73
CA LEU A 9 -4.30 -13.78 -13.68
C LEU A 9 -3.32 -13.11 -12.69
N LEU A 10 -2.32 -13.84 -12.22
CA LEU A 10 -1.31 -13.32 -11.30
C LEU A 10 -0.51 -12.18 -11.95
N TYR A 11 -0.13 -12.35 -13.22
CA TYR A 11 0.52 -11.32 -14.00
C TYR A 11 -0.33 -10.03 -14.07
N LEU A 12 -1.62 -10.16 -14.39
CA LEU A 12 -2.55 -9.03 -14.44
C LEU A 12 -2.64 -8.33 -13.07
N PHE A 13 -2.76 -9.10 -11.99
CA PHE A 13 -2.81 -8.58 -10.63
C PHE A 13 -1.56 -7.76 -10.28
N LEU A 14 -0.36 -8.30 -10.56
CA LEU A 14 0.89 -7.61 -10.26
C LEU A 14 1.03 -6.30 -11.06
N ARG A 15 0.61 -6.30 -12.33
CA ARG A 15 0.61 -5.08 -13.16
C ARG A 15 -0.42 -4.03 -12.72
N LEU A 16 -1.59 -4.46 -12.24
CA LEU A 16 -2.62 -3.54 -11.72
C LEU A 16 -2.44 -3.21 -10.23
N SER A 17 -1.45 -3.80 -9.56
CA SER A 17 -1.25 -3.66 -8.12
C SER A 17 -1.22 -2.21 -7.61
N PRO A 18 -0.60 -1.22 -8.29
CA PRO A 18 -0.59 0.15 -7.78
C PRO A 18 -2.01 0.74 -7.69
N PHE A 19 -2.86 0.43 -8.68
CA PHE A 19 -4.25 0.87 -8.68
C PHE A 19 -5.07 0.13 -7.62
N ILE A 20 -4.93 -1.19 -7.54
CA ILE A 20 -5.64 -2.04 -6.57
C ILE A 20 -5.36 -1.58 -5.14
N ILE A 21 -4.10 -1.28 -4.82
CA ILE A 21 -3.69 -0.81 -3.48
C ILE A 21 -4.33 0.53 -3.13
N VAL A 22 -4.34 1.48 -4.07
CA VAL A 22 -4.98 2.80 -3.86
C VAL A 22 -6.49 2.62 -3.62
N CYS A 23 -7.16 1.82 -4.46
CA CYS A 23 -8.57 1.52 -4.28
C CYS A 23 -8.85 0.86 -2.93
N PHE A 24 -8.02 -0.09 -2.52
CA PHE A 24 -8.17 -0.76 -1.23
C PHE A 24 -8.11 0.23 -0.06
N PHE A 25 -7.14 1.15 -0.02
CA PHE A 25 -7.04 2.14 1.06
C PHE A 25 -8.19 3.14 1.09
N VAL A 26 -8.64 3.59 -0.08
CA VAL A 26 -9.78 4.50 -0.18
C VAL A 26 -11.08 3.80 0.23
N LEU A 27 -11.33 2.59 -0.26
CA LEU A 27 -12.54 1.83 0.08
C LEU A 27 -12.56 1.40 1.55
N ASN A 28 -11.43 0.96 2.10
CA ASN A 28 -11.32 0.62 3.51
C ASN A 28 -11.66 1.83 4.39
N SER A 29 -11.14 3.01 4.03
CA SER A 29 -11.44 4.27 4.71
C SER A 29 -12.91 4.67 4.60
N LEU A 30 -13.50 4.49 3.41
CA LEU A 30 -14.92 4.76 3.16
C LEU A 30 -15.83 3.86 4.00
N PHE A 31 -15.54 2.56 4.08
CA PHE A 31 -16.35 1.61 4.85
C PHE A 31 -16.18 1.78 6.36
N ASN A 32 -14.97 2.13 6.81
CA ASN A 32 -14.71 2.42 8.22
C ASN A 32 -15.10 3.86 8.61
N GLN A 33 -15.61 4.66 7.67
CA GLN A 33 -15.99 6.06 7.87
C GLN A 33 -14.89 6.91 8.52
N ASP A 34 -13.64 6.65 8.14
CA ASP A 34 -12.48 7.38 8.64
C ASP A 34 -11.88 8.30 7.57
N PHE A 35 -10.94 9.17 7.97
CA PHE A 35 -10.27 10.10 7.06
C PHE A 35 -8.92 9.58 6.55
N ARG A 36 -8.52 8.35 6.90
CA ARG A 36 -7.15 7.85 6.66
C ARG A 36 -6.86 7.72 5.16
N GLY A 37 -7.80 7.17 4.41
CA GLY A 37 -7.71 7.03 2.96
C GLY A 37 -7.76 8.38 2.22
N ILE A 38 -8.50 9.35 2.76
CA ILE A 38 -8.59 10.71 2.21
C ILE A 38 -7.25 11.45 2.37
N VAL A 39 -6.62 11.39 3.55
CA VAL A 39 -5.31 12.00 3.78
C VAL A 39 -4.25 11.33 2.90
N TYR A 40 -4.26 10.00 2.83
CA TYR A 40 -3.38 9.23 1.95
C TYR A 40 -3.51 9.65 0.47
N ILE A 41 -4.74 9.71 -0.08
CA ILE A 41 -4.92 10.03 -1.51
C ILE A 41 -4.51 11.46 -1.85
N HIS A 42 -4.71 12.42 -0.94
CA HIS A 42 -4.24 13.80 -1.15
C HIS A 42 -2.71 13.85 -1.26
N GLY A 43 -2.00 13.19 -0.35
CA GLY A 43 -0.54 13.08 -0.42
C GLY A 43 -0.07 12.37 -1.68
N LEU A 44 -0.76 11.30 -2.08
CA LEU A 44 -0.42 10.54 -3.28
C LEU A 44 -0.59 11.36 -4.57
N ILE A 45 -1.70 12.09 -4.70
CA ILE A 45 -1.94 12.97 -5.85
C ILE A 45 -0.85 14.03 -5.94
N ALA A 46 -0.48 14.65 -4.80
CA ALA A 46 0.62 15.60 -4.76
C ALA A 46 1.94 14.96 -5.23
N SER A 47 2.22 13.72 -4.83
CA SER A 47 3.40 12.99 -5.32
C SER A 47 3.39 12.76 -6.83
N CYS A 48 2.24 12.40 -7.41
CA CYS A 48 2.11 12.24 -8.86
C CYS A 48 2.32 13.55 -9.63
N VAL A 49 1.83 14.66 -9.09
CA VAL A 49 2.04 16.00 -9.66
C VAL A 49 3.53 16.38 -9.60
N VAL A 50 4.17 16.22 -8.44
CA VAL A 50 5.60 16.53 -8.27
C VAL A 50 6.47 15.68 -9.21
N SER A 51 6.19 14.39 -9.34
CA SER A 51 6.88 13.53 -10.30
C SER A 51 6.75 14.00 -11.74
N SER A 52 5.59 14.52 -12.12
CA SER A 52 5.36 15.07 -13.46
C SER A 52 6.14 16.37 -13.69
N LEU A 53 6.26 17.23 -12.67
CA LEU A 53 7.06 18.46 -12.72
C LEU A 53 8.57 18.17 -12.77
N ILE A 54 9.05 17.18 -12.03
CA ILE A 54 10.46 16.79 -12.05
C ILE A 54 10.84 16.19 -13.39
N TYR A 55 9.92 15.44 -14.03
CA TYR A 55 10.16 14.93 -15.37
C TYR A 55 10.48 16.06 -16.36
N THR A 56 9.73 17.17 -16.33
CA THR A 56 9.97 18.27 -17.28
C THR A 56 11.25 19.06 -16.99
N ALA A 57 11.76 18.99 -15.76
CA ALA A 57 12.98 19.71 -15.34
C ALA A 57 14.28 19.00 -15.71
N ILE A 58 14.24 17.68 -15.94
CA ILE A 58 15.44 16.86 -16.18
C ILE A 58 15.48 16.42 -17.65
N PRO A 59 16.61 16.59 -18.36
CA PRO A 59 16.78 16.01 -19.69
C PRO A 59 16.91 14.49 -19.56
N TRP A 60 15.89 13.76 -20.01
CA TRP A 60 15.91 12.30 -20.02
C TRP A 60 16.49 11.79 -21.32
N THR A 61 17.41 10.83 -21.23
CA THR A 61 17.79 10.01 -22.38
C THR A 61 16.58 9.15 -22.76
N GLU A 62 16.10 9.33 -23.99
CA GLU A 62 15.05 8.47 -24.52
C GLU A 62 15.62 7.05 -24.64
N SER A 63 15.02 6.11 -23.92
CA SER A 63 15.14 4.69 -24.27
C SER A 63 14.61 4.54 -25.69
N GLY A 64 15.27 3.74 -26.53
CA GLY A 64 14.90 3.53 -27.93
C GLY A 64 13.48 2.98 -28.15
N GLU A 65 13.28 2.20 -29.20
CA GLU A 65 11.96 1.68 -29.55
C GLU A 65 11.30 0.94 -28.37
N LYS A 66 10.18 1.47 -27.87
CA LYS A 66 9.46 0.91 -26.72
C LYS A 66 8.61 -0.26 -27.18
N ASN A 67 8.62 -1.35 -26.41
CA ASN A 67 7.76 -2.49 -26.70
C ASN A 67 6.26 -2.11 -26.61
N GLU A 68 5.44 -2.66 -27.51
CA GLU A 68 4.00 -2.39 -27.55
C GLU A 68 3.29 -2.76 -26.24
N ILE A 69 3.82 -3.73 -25.49
CA ILE A 69 3.31 -4.17 -24.19
C ILE A 69 3.29 -3.05 -23.14
N CYS A 70 4.13 -2.02 -23.30
CA CYS A 70 4.17 -0.87 -22.39
C CYS A 70 2.88 -0.02 -22.50
N SER A 71 2.22 -0.01 -23.67
CA SER A 71 0.98 0.76 -23.90
C SER A 71 -0.23 0.19 -23.16
N LEU A 72 -0.23 -1.11 -22.86
CA LEU A 72 -1.32 -1.79 -22.14
C LEU A 72 -1.40 -1.39 -20.65
N THR A 73 -0.31 -0.86 -20.11
CA THR A 73 -0.20 -0.49 -18.68
C THR A 73 0.01 1.00 -18.46
N SER A 74 0.13 1.76 -19.54
CA SER A 74 0.23 3.22 -19.48
C SER A 74 -1.18 3.80 -19.52
N PHE A 75 -1.58 4.52 -18.47
CA PHE A 75 -2.88 5.20 -18.39
C PHE A 75 -3.05 6.28 -19.49
N SER A 76 -1.95 6.64 -20.17
CA SER A 76 -1.94 7.47 -21.37
C SER A 76 -1.56 6.62 -22.59
N LYS A 77 -2.50 6.46 -23.53
CA LYS A 77 -2.27 5.86 -24.87
C LYS A 77 -1.49 6.79 -25.80
N GLN A 78 -0.53 7.54 -25.28
CA GLN A 78 0.28 8.44 -26.08
C GLN A 78 1.64 7.78 -26.30
N PRO A 79 2.01 7.45 -27.55
CA PRO A 79 3.25 6.73 -27.86
C PRO A 79 4.51 7.48 -27.40
N ASN A 80 4.40 8.80 -27.14
CA ASN A 80 5.44 9.68 -26.60
C ASN A 80 5.05 10.28 -25.24
N SER A 81 4.41 9.53 -24.36
CA SER A 81 4.04 10.02 -23.03
C SER A 81 5.30 10.26 -22.18
N ARG A 82 5.62 11.54 -22.07
CA ARG A 82 6.75 12.17 -21.35
C ARG A 82 6.48 12.22 -19.84
N PHE A 83 6.43 11.07 -19.17
CA PHE A 83 6.21 11.01 -17.73
C PHE A 83 7.13 10.00 -17.04
N LEU A 84 7.40 10.24 -15.77
CA LEU A 84 7.98 9.22 -14.89
C LEU A 84 6.97 8.08 -14.69
N PRO A 85 7.44 6.85 -14.44
CA PRO A 85 6.57 5.69 -14.21
C PRO A 85 5.71 5.90 -12.96
N ILE A 86 4.44 6.23 -13.15
CA ILE A 86 3.49 6.57 -12.07
C ILE A 86 3.24 5.36 -11.15
N GLY A 87 3.18 4.14 -11.70
CA GLY A 87 3.03 2.91 -10.90
C GLY A 87 4.13 2.78 -9.86
N GLN A 88 5.39 2.98 -10.27
CA GLN A 88 6.56 2.97 -9.39
C GLN A 88 6.49 4.08 -8.32
N ASN A 89 6.01 5.27 -8.67
CA ASN A 89 5.79 6.35 -7.72
C ASN A 89 4.73 5.97 -6.67
N ILE A 90 3.59 5.43 -7.11
CA ILE A 90 2.50 5.00 -6.21
C ILE A 90 2.99 3.95 -5.22
N LEU A 91 3.69 2.91 -5.70
CA LEU A 91 4.22 1.87 -4.83
C LEU A 91 5.25 2.43 -3.83
N GLY A 92 6.15 3.30 -4.29
CA GLY A 92 7.13 3.99 -3.45
C GLY A 92 6.49 4.87 -2.38
N PHE A 93 5.58 5.75 -2.78
CA PHE A 93 4.83 6.61 -1.88
C PHE A 93 4.12 5.79 -0.82
N THR A 94 3.36 4.78 -1.23
CA THR A 94 2.56 3.96 -0.31
C THR A 94 3.44 3.23 0.67
N PHE A 95 4.50 2.56 0.20
CA PHE A 95 5.38 1.80 1.07
C PHE A 95 6.02 2.68 2.12
N PHE A 96 6.63 3.80 1.72
CA PHE A 96 7.34 4.68 2.65
C PHE A 96 6.41 5.48 3.57
N TYR A 97 5.20 5.83 3.08
CA TYR A 97 4.14 6.38 3.92
C TYR A 97 3.83 5.43 5.09
N LEU A 98 3.62 4.14 4.82
CA LEU A 98 3.34 3.13 5.86
C LEU A 98 4.59 2.76 6.67
N LEU A 99 5.76 2.69 6.04
CA LEU A 99 7.01 2.31 6.70
C LEU A 99 7.36 3.30 7.80
N PHE A 100 7.20 4.60 7.53
CA PHE A 100 7.43 5.63 8.54
C PHE A 100 6.55 5.41 9.77
N THR A 101 5.26 5.14 9.58
CA THR A 101 4.31 4.94 10.68
C THR A 101 4.57 3.64 11.42
N ILE A 102 4.97 2.57 10.71
CA ILE A 102 5.34 1.29 11.31
C ILE A 102 6.53 1.46 12.25
N ILE A 103 7.60 2.12 11.79
CA ILE A 103 8.83 2.31 12.57
C ILE A 103 8.56 3.25 13.76
N LYS A 104 7.84 4.35 13.56
CA LYS A 104 7.60 5.33 14.63
C LYS A 104 6.67 4.82 15.73
N ASN A 105 5.79 3.88 15.41
CA ASN A 105 4.87 3.29 16.37
C ASN A 105 5.30 1.89 16.84
N SER A 106 6.50 1.41 16.48
CA SER A 106 7.03 0.08 16.82
C SER A 106 6.09 -1.08 16.43
N LEU A 107 5.51 -1.01 15.24
CA LEU A 107 4.50 -1.95 14.73
C LEU A 107 5.06 -2.99 13.74
N GLU A 108 6.37 -3.23 13.74
CA GLU A 108 7.07 -4.04 12.72
C GLU A 108 6.58 -5.49 12.73
N LYS A 109 6.42 -6.07 13.93
CA LYS A 109 5.98 -7.47 14.08
C LYS A 109 4.57 -7.69 13.56
N ALA A 110 3.67 -6.74 13.81
CA ALA A 110 2.28 -6.81 13.36
C ALA A 110 2.16 -6.61 11.84
N ASN A 111 3.12 -5.91 11.21
CA ASN A 111 3.07 -5.51 9.81
C ASN A 111 4.18 -6.15 8.96
N ILE A 112 4.69 -7.32 9.37
CA ILE A 112 5.77 -8.01 8.65
C ILE A 112 5.39 -8.33 7.19
N ILE A 113 4.11 -8.63 6.94
CA ILE A 113 3.59 -8.87 5.59
C ILE A 113 3.78 -7.63 4.72
N THR A 114 3.43 -6.44 5.20
CA THR A 114 3.62 -5.17 4.48
C THR A 114 5.10 -4.92 4.20
N LEU A 115 5.98 -5.18 5.16
CA LEU A 115 7.43 -5.00 5.03
C LEU A 115 8.07 -5.93 4.00
N VAL A 116 7.48 -7.08 3.72
CA VAL A 116 7.98 -8.02 2.70
C VAL A 116 7.28 -7.81 1.35
N PHE A 117 5.96 -7.62 1.37
CA PHE A 117 5.12 -7.55 0.17
C PHE A 117 5.43 -6.34 -0.70
N PHE A 118 5.56 -5.14 -0.11
CA PHE A 118 5.83 -3.93 -0.89
C PHE A 118 7.21 -3.95 -1.57
N PRO A 119 8.31 -4.31 -0.91
CA PRO A 119 9.60 -4.45 -1.59
C PRO A 119 9.59 -5.46 -2.74
N LEU A 120 8.87 -6.59 -2.59
CA LEU A 120 8.71 -7.56 -3.66
C LEU A 120 7.93 -6.98 -4.85
N LEU A 121 6.85 -6.24 -4.62
CA LEU A 121 6.10 -5.56 -5.67
C LEU A 121 6.93 -4.49 -6.38
N ILE A 122 7.65 -3.66 -5.63
CA ILE A 122 8.53 -2.61 -6.16
C ILE A 122 9.64 -3.24 -7.01
N ALA A 123 10.27 -4.31 -6.54
CA ALA A 123 11.29 -5.04 -7.28
C ALA A 123 10.72 -5.67 -8.56
N PHE A 124 9.54 -6.29 -8.48
CA PHE A 124 8.85 -6.85 -9.63
C PHE A 124 8.55 -5.78 -10.69
N ASP A 125 7.98 -4.63 -10.30
CA ASP A 125 7.67 -3.55 -11.24
C ASP A 125 8.94 -2.97 -11.88
N LEU A 126 10.01 -2.78 -11.11
CA LEU A 126 11.33 -2.39 -11.62
C LEU A 126 11.85 -3.37 -12.66
N ILE A 127 11.96 -4.65 -12.31
CA ILE A 127 12.50 -5.69 -13.18
C ILE A 127 11.66 -5.80 -14.44
N TRP A 128 10.33 -5.78 -14.32
CA TRP A 128 9.42 -5.90 -15.44
C TRP A 128 9.56 -4.72 -16.42
N ASN A 129 9.55 -3.47 -15.92
CA ASN A 129 9.65 -2.29 -16.79
C ASN A 129 11.01 -2.20 -17.50
N VAL A 130 12.10 -2.58 -16.83
CA VAL A 130 13.44 -2.63 -17.46
C VAL A 130 13.53 -3.74 -18.50
N SER A 131 13.05 -4.95 -18.16
CA SER A 131 13.13 -6.12 -19.06
C SER A 131 12.31 -5.94 -20.33
N ASN A 132 11.26 -5.13 -20.28
CA ASN A 132 10.41 -4.80 -21.43
C ASN A 132 10.75 -3.43 -22.06
N SER A 133 11.88 -2.80 -21.70
CA SER A 133 12.30 -1.51 -22.26
C SER A 133 11.24 -0.41 -22.17
N CYS A 134 10.37 -0.44 -21.16
CA CYS A 134 9.32 0.56 -20.99
C CYS A 134 9.85 1.87 -20.41
N TYR A 135 10.79 1.76 -19.46
CA TYR A 135 11.44 2.87 -18.78
C TYR A 135 12.90 2.53 -18.50
N SER A 136 13.76 3.55 -18.50
CA SER A 136 15.13 3.39 -18.03
C SER A 136 15.17 3.18 -16.51
N ILE A 137 16.23 2.51 -16.03
CA ILE A 137 16.44 2.32 -14.58
C ILE A 137 16.49 3.67 -13.84
N LEU A 138 17.07 4.71 -14.45
CA LEU A 138 17.13 6.05 -13.87
C LEU A 138 15.73 6.64 -13.69
N GLN A 139 14.86 6.55 -14.70
CA GLN A 139 13.47 7.02 -14.57
C GLN A 139 12.71 6.28 -13.46
N LEU A 140 12.89 4.96 -13.36
CA LEU A 140 12.25 4.16 -12.32
C LEU A 140 12.77 4.52 -10.92
N LEU A 141 14.08 4.66 -10.75
CA LEU A 141 14.67 5.04 -9.47
C LEU A 141 14.30 6.47 -9.07
N THR A 142 14.30 7.43 -10.00
CA THR A 142 13.85 8.79 -9.71
C THR A 142 12.39 8.81 -9.28
N SER A 143 11.51 8.08 -9.99
CA SER A 143 10.10 7.94 -9.61
C SER A 143 9.93 7.34 -8.21
N LEU A 144 10.70 6.30 -7.90
CA LEU A 144 10.70 5.65 -6.59
C LEU A 144 11.18 6.59 -5.48
N ILE A 145 12.25 7.35 -5.72
CA ILE A 145 12.82 8.29 -4.73
C ILE A 145 11.85 9.43 -4.43
N ILE A 146 11.20 9.99 -5.46
CA ILE A 146 10.18 11.04 -5.28
C ILE A 146 9.03 10.51 -4.45
N GLY A 147 8.49 9.34 -4.82
CA GLY A 147 7.44 8.68 -4.06
C GLY A 147 7.84 8.41 -2.62
N ALA A 148 8.99 7.78 -2.41
CA ALA A 148 9.52 7.46 -1.09
C ALA A 148 9.70 8.70 -0.20
N GLY A 149 10.27 9.76 -0.76
CA GLY A 149 10.49 11.03 -0.08
C GLY A 149 9.18 11.70 0.32
N LEU A 150 8.24 11.84 -0.62
CA LEU A 150 6.95 12.48 -0.36
C LEU A 150 6.03 11.64 0.53
N GLY A 151 6.09 10.30 0.42
CA GLY A 151 5.38 9.39 1.33
C GLY A 151 5.87 9.54 2.77
N THR A 152 7.19 9.49 2.95
CA THR A 152 7.82 9.74 4.26
C THR A 152 7.49 11.13 4.79
N PHE A 153 7.58 12.15 3.94
CA PHE A 153 7.31 13.54 4.31
C PHE A 153 5.84 13.75 4.73
N CYS A 154 4.90 13.17 4.00
CA CYS A 154 3.48 13.21 4.34
C CYS A 154 3.23 12.56 5.71
N SER A 155 3.75 11.35 5.95
CA SER A 155 3.61 10.68 7.25
C SER A 155 4.28 11.44 8.39
N TYR A 156 5.42 12.08 8.13
CA TYR A 156 6.12 12.92 9.08
C TYR A 156 5.29 14.14 9.50
N ILE A 157 4.68 14.85 8.54
CA ILE A 157 3.79 15.99 8.86
C ILE A 157 2.66 15.53 9.77
N ILE A 158 1.98 14.43 9.44
CA ILE A 158 0.86 13.92 10.25
C ILE A 158 1.34 13.58 11.66
N TYR A 159 2.49 12.92 11.80
CA TYR A 159 3.07 12.60 13.09
C TYR A 159 3.32 13.85 13.94
N GLN A 160 3.86 14.91 13.35
CA GLN A 160 4.17 16.15 14.05
C GLN A 160 2.92 16.94 14.45
N THR A 161 1.80 16.79 13.74
CA THR A 161 0.53 17.42 14.15
C THR A 161 -0.09 16.78 15.39
N GLY A 162 0.40 15.63 15.85
CA GLY A 162 -0.15 14.87 16.98
C GLY A 162 -1.46 14.15 16.67
N VAL A 163 -2.01 14.30 15.47
CA VAL A 163 -3.25 13.65 15.03
C VAL A 163 -2.95 12.30 14.35
N THR A 164 -2.32 11.40 15.11
CA THR A 164 -1.86 10.11 14.59
C THR A 164 -2.99 9.21 14.10
N SER A 165 -4.24 9.45 14.49
CA SER A 165 -5.44 8.75 13.99
C SER A 165 -5.69 8.93 12.49
N PHE A 166 -5.04 9.91 11.84
CA PHE A 166 -5.08 10.09 10.38
C PHE A 166 -4.04 9.25 9.64
N GLN A 167 -3.06 8.68 10.35
CA GLN A 167 -2.15 7.71 9.78
C GLN A 167 -2.88 6.39 9.53
N TYR A 168 -2.54 5.70 8.44
CA TYR A 168 -3.23 4.45 8.09
C TYR A 168 -2.96 3.36 9.14
N PHE A 169 -1.74 3.30 9.68
CA PHE A 169 -1.38 2.53 10.86
C PHE A 169 -1.06 3.48 12.01
N TYR A 170 -1.76 3.37 13.14
CA TYR A 170 -1.48 4.14 14.36
C TYR A 170 -1.55 3.22 15.60
N MET A 171 -0.99 3.67 16.72
CA MET A 171 -0.90 2.85 17.94
C MET A 171 -2.26 2.34 18.45
N GLY A 172 -3.35 3.08 18.20
CA GLY A 172 -4.69 2.65 18.61
C GLY A 172 -5.05 1.31 18.00
N ASP A 173 -4.71 1.03 16.74
CA ASP A 173 -5.00 -0.26 16.09
C ASP A 173 -4.24 -1.45 16.72
N ALA A 174 -3.10 -1.21 17.38
CA ALA A 174 -2.36 -2.25 18.09
C ALA A 174 -3.00 -2.61 19.45
N SER A 175 -3.79 -1.70 20.01
CA SER A 175 -4.47 -1.84 21.31
C SER A 175 -6.00 -1.90 21.23
N SER A 176 -6.60 -1.56 20.08
CA SER A 176 -8.03 -1.58 19.86
C SER A 176 -8.41 -2.96 19.34
N GLU A 177 -8.79 -3.81 20.27
CA GLU A 177 -9.73 -4.90 20.00
C GLU A 177 -9.33 -5.88 18.88
N THR A 178 -8.08 -6.34 18.89
CA THR A 178 -7.94 -7.77 18.56
C THR A 178 -8.61 -8.51 19.71
N CYS A 179 -9.84 -8.98 19.47
CA CYS A 179 -10.52 -9.90 20.34
C CYS A 179 -9.65 -11.17 20.38
N SER A 180 -8.64 -11.17 21.26
CA SER A 180 -7.74 -12.28 21.43
C SER A 180 -8.56 -13.38 22.08
N ILE A 181 -8.77 -14.48 21.38
CA ILE A 181 -9.33 -15.67 21.99
C ILE A 181 -8.42 -16.00 23.18
N PRO A 182 -8.94 -15.99 24.42
CA PRO A 182 -8.10 -16.23 25.58
C PRO A 182 -7.46 -17.61 25.44
N ALA A 183 -6.13 -17.69 25.58
CA ALA A 183 -5.38 -18.94 25.45
C ALA A 183 -5.81 -20.02 26.46
N LYS A 184 -6.49 -19.60 27.54
CA LYS A 184 -7.19 -20.46 28.48
C LYS A 184 -8.66 -20.07 28.48
N GLN A 185 -9.49 -20.89 27.86
CA GLN A 185 -10.94 -20.78 27.97
C GLN A 185 -11.33 -21.41 29.31
N THR A 186 -11.75 -20.60 30.28
CA THR A 186 -12.37 -21.10 31.50
C THR A 186 -13.88 -21.14 31.31
N PHE A 187 -14.47 -22.31 31.42
CA PHE A 187 -15.91 -22.49 31.28
C PHE A 187 -16.55 -22.52 32.67
N GLN A 188 -17.43 -21.56 32.97
CA GLN A 188 -18.30 -21.64 34.15
C GLN A 188 -19.61 -22.32 33.77
N CYS A 189 -19.85 -23.50 34.36
CA CYS A 189 -21.12 -24.21 34.24
C CYS A 189 -21.95 -23.94 35.49
N ASN A 190 -23.07 -23.22 35.33
CA ASN A 190 -24.02 -22.95 36.40
C ASN A 190 -25.26 -23.84 36.20
N VAL A 191 -25.53 -24.74 37.15
CA VAL A 191 -26.64 -25.69 37.10
C VAL A 191 -27.80 -25.14 37.94
N TYR A 192 -28.99 -25.07 37.36
CA TYR A 192 -30.20 -24.54 38.01
C TYR A 192 -31.30 -25.60 38.12
N LYS A 193 -32.07 -25.55 39.22
CA LYS A 193 -33.30 -26.32 39.40
C LYS A 193 -34.37 -25.41 40.00
N ASN A 194 -35.53 -25.30 39.35
CA ASN A 194 -36.63 -24.41 39.76
C ASN A 194 -36.20 -22.94 39.94
N GLY A 195 -35.27 -22.46 39.09
CA GLY A 195 -34.74 -21.09 39.18
C GLY A 195 -33.70 -20.86 40.28
N ALA A 196 -33.40 -21.86 41.13
CA ALA A 196 -32.33 -21.79 42.12
C ALA A 196 -31.03 -22.43 41.60
N LEU A 197 -29.91 -21.75 41.83
CA LEU A 197 -28.58 -22.27 41.52
C LEU A 197 -28.25 -23.45 42.46
N ILE A 198 -27.94 -24.61 41.91
CA ILE A 198 -27.64 -25.84 42.65
C ILE A 198 -26.20 -26.32 42.48
N GLY A 199 -25.42 -25.70 41.60
CA GLY A 199 -23.99 -26.01 41.45
C GLY A 199 -23.30 -25.07 40.46
N SER A 200 -22.03 -24.77 40.72
CA SER A 200 -21.16 -24.04 39.81
C SER A 200 -19.81 -24.76 39.72
N THR A 201 -19.38 -25.10 38.50
CA THR A 201 -18.05 -25.68 38.25
C THR A 201 -17.30 -24.82 37.25
N THR A 202 -16.00 -24.61 37.50
CA THR A 202 -15.08 -23.93 36.58
C THR A 202 -14.12 -24.97 36.02
N HIS A 203 -14.12 -25.14 34.70
CA HIS A 203 -13.17 -26.00 33.97
C HIS A 203 -12.17 -25.15 33.20
#